data_AF-T0ZDB9-F1
#
_entry.id   AF-T0ZDB9-F1
#
_cell.length_a   1.000
_cell.length_b   1.000
_cell.length_c   1.000
_cell.angle_alpha   90.00
_cell.angle_beta   90.00
_cell.angle_gamma   90.00
#
_symmetry.space_group_name_H-M   'P 1'
#
loop_
_entity.id
_entity.type
_entity.pdbx_description
1 polymer ?
#
loop_
_entity_poly.entity_id
_entity_poly.type
_entity_poly.pdbx_seq_one_letter_code
_entity_poly.pdbx_strand_id
1 'polypeptide(L)'
;MQIFSKNQMQWNAKPLPAEEIELFRNEYKKAGLQKTMSHASYLLNLGSPAEEMRKKVTDAMNLELSRVNSLGIDFLVLHPGSYKDSTEKDAIKQISIILDSVLPASGFTKVLIETAAGQGSTIGYEFRQLSGIIDGVS
;
A
#
# COMPACT_ATOMS: atom_id res chain seq x y z
N MET A 1 -7.55 -13.45 -6.23
CA MET A 1 -6.19 -13.93 -5.89
C MET A 1 -5.42 -12.78 -5.23
N GLN A 2 -4.64 -13.04 -4.19
CA GLN A 2 -3.73 -12.07 -3.58
C GLN A 2 -2.29 -12.54 -3.72
N ILE A 3 -1.39 -11.64 -4.12
CA ILE A 3 0.05 -11.89 -4.29
C ILE A 3 0.89 -10.77 -3.65
N PHE A 4 2.21 -10.90 -3.67
CA PHE A 4 3.12 -9.78 -3.47
C PHE A 4 3.77 -9.41 -4.79
N SER A 5 3.84 -8.11 -5.11
CA SER A 5 4.49 -7.60 -6.33
C SER A 5 6.02 -7.71 -6.29
N LYS A 6 6.60 -7.82 -5.08
CA LYS A 6 8.05 -7.94 -4.79
C LYS A 6 8.25 -8.65 -3.45
N ASN A 7 9.51 -8.95 -3.11
CA ASN A 7 9.84 -9.45 -1.77
C ASN A 7 9.37 -8.43 -0.71
N GLN A 8 8.47 -8.87 0.17
CA GLN A 8 7.82 -8.06 1.19
C GLN A 8 8.76 -7.58 2.30
N MET A 9 9.97 -8.15 2.40
CA MET A 9 11.01 -7.79 3.38
C MET A 9 12.09 -6.88 2.80
N GLN A 10 11.92 -6.36 1.58
CA GLN A 10 12.88 -5.46 0.93
C GLN A 10 12.22 -4.13 0.54
N TRP A 11 12.94 -3.03 0.79
CA TRP A 11 12.50 -1.67 0.45
C TRP A 11 12.46 -1.45 -1.07
N ASN A 12 13.50 -1.89 -1.76
CA ASN A 12 13.67 -1.70 -3.19
C ASN A 12 13.43 -3.01 -3.93
N ALA A 13 13.02 -2.90 -5.18
CA ALA A 13 12.97 -4.01 -6.12
C ALA A 13 13.53 -3.54 -7.47
N LYS A 14 14.11 -4.48 -8.22
CA LYS A 14 14.47 -4.21 -9.61
C LYS A 14 13.19 -3.90 -10.42
N PRO A 15 13.28 -3.02 -11.44
CA PRO A 15 12.19 -2.86 -12.40
C PRO A 15 11.75 -4.21 -12.95
N LEU A 16 10.44 -4.38 -13.16
CA LEU A 16 9.90 -5.57 -13.81
C LEU A 16 10.32 -5.57 -15.29
N PRO A 17 10.93 -6.66 -15.80
CA PRO A 17 11.17 -6.81 -17.23
C PRO A 17 9.86 -6.75 -18.02
N ALA A 18 9.89 -6.12 -19.20
CA ALA A 18 8.69 -5.99 -20.04
C ALA A 18 8.11 -7.37 -20.43
N GLU A 19 8.97 -8.36 -20.67
CA GLU A 19 8.58 -9.74 -20.97
C GLU A 19 7.83 -10.41 -19.81
N GLU A 20 8.23 -10.16 -18.56
CA GLU A 20 7.55 -10.70 -17.37
C GLU A 20 6.19 -10.04 -17.16
N ILE A 21 6.08 -8.74 -17.42
CA ILE A 21 4.81 -8.00 -17.35
C ILE A 21 3.80 -8.58 -18.33
N GLU A 22 4.21 -8.76 -19.59
CA GLU A 22 3.33 -9.28 -20.63
C GLU A 22 2.98 -10.75 -20.40
N LEU A 23 3.93 -11.56 -19.91
CA LEU A 23 3.65 -12.93 -19.52
C LEU A 23 2.60 -12.98 -18.41
N PHE A 24 2.77 -12.19 -17.34
CA PHE A 24 1.81 -12.15 -16.23
C PHE A 24 0.40 -11.78 -16.71
N ARG A 25 0.27 -10.71 -17.50
CA ARG A 25 -1.02 -10.25 -18.02
C ARG A 25 -1.71 -11.32 -18.88
N ASN A 26 -0.94 -12.00 -19.74
CA ASN A 26 -1.47 -13.03 -20.62
C ASN A 26 -1.93 -14.27 -19.84
N GLU A 27 -1.12 -14.76 -18.90
CA GLU A 27 -1.49 -15.92 -18.09
C GLU A 27 -2.64 -15.61 -17.14
N TYR A 28 -2.66 -14.40 -16.56
CA TYR A 28 -3.77 -13.93 -15.74
C TYR A 28 -5.10 -13.94 -16.51
N LYS A 29 -5.09 -13.45 -17.76
CA LYS A 29 -6.26 -13.47 -18.65
C LYS A 29 -6.67 -14.90 -19.01
N LYS A 30 -5.72 -15.78 -19.33
CA LYS A 30 -6.00 -17.20 -19.65
C LYS A 30 -6.58 -17.96 -18.48
N ALA A 31 -6.17 -17.64 -17.25
CA ALA A 31 -6.70 -18.24 -16.03
C ALA A 31 -8.17 -17.87 -15.75
N GLY A 32 -8.75 -16.93 -16.51
CA GLY A 32 -10.14 -16.51 -16.33
C GLY A 32 -10.41 -15.78 -15.00
N LEU A 33 -9.36 -15.29 -14.35
CA LEU A 33 -9.47 -14.53 -13.10
C LEU A 33 -10.01 -13.12 -13.40
N GLN A 34 -11.00 -12.68 -12.61
CA GLN A 34 -11.67 -11.39 -12.83
C GLN A 34 -11.07 -10.23 -12.04
N LYS A 35 -10.57 -10.52 -10.82
CA LYS A 35 -9.98 -9.53 -9.92
C LYS A 35 -8.74 -10.09 -9.22
N THR A 36 -7.72 -9.25 -9.11
CA THR A 36 -6.49 -9.58 -8.41
C THR A 36 -6.00 -8.42 -7.55
N MET A 37 -5.32 -8.76 -6.47
CA MET A 37 -4.78 -7.78 -5.54
C MET A 37 -3.33 -8.11 -5.22
N SER A 38 -2.52 -7.08 -5.01
CA SER A 38 -1.22 -7.22 -4.38
C SER A 38 -1.33 -6.73 -2.95
N HIS A 39 -0.71 -7.43 -2.01
CA HIS A 39 -0.45 -6.88 -0.69
C HIS A 39 0.87 -6.11 -0.73
N ALA A 40 0.91 -4.95 -0.08
CA ALA A 40 2.10 -4.12 0.01
C ALA A 40 3.09 -4.69 1.05
N SER A 41 4.35 -4.24 1.01
CA SER A 41 5.39 -4.68 1.96
C SER A 41 5.03 -4.41 3.42
N TYR A 42 5.33 -5.38 4.30
CA TYR A 42 5.21 -5.23 5.76
C TYR A 42 6.17 -4.19 6.37
N LEU A 43 7.13 -3.70 5.60
CA LEU A 43 8.03 -2.63 6.03
C LEU A 43 7.35 -1.25 6.02
N LEU A 44 6.22 -1.12 5.32
CA LEU A 44 5.48 0.13 5.25
C LEU A 44 4.83 0.43 6.60
N ASN A 45 5.23 1.55 7.19
CA ASN A 45 4.54 2.15 8.33
C ASN A 45 4.23 3.61 8.01
N LEU A 46 3.05 3.88 7.44
CA LEU A 46 2.65 5.23 7.06
C LEU A 46 2.40 6.11 8.30
N GLY A 47 2.04 5.51 9.44
CA GLY A 47 1.85 6.19 10.72
C GLY A 47 3.14 6.48 11.51
N SER A 48 4.32 6.16 10.98
CA SER A 48 5.60 6.33 11.69
C SER A 48 5.92 7.80 11.99
N PRO A 49 6.19 8.21 13.24
CA PRO A 49 6.52 9.61 13.55
C PRO A 49 7.90 10.05 13.05
N ALA A 50 8.78 9.10 12.76
CA ALA A 50 10.13 9.34 12.26
C ALA A 50 10.10 10.02 10.88
N GLU A 51 10.75 11.19 10.77
CA GLU A 51 10.73 12.00 9.55
C GLU A 51 11.47 11.32 8.39
N GLU A 52 12.57 10.63 8.68
CA GLU A 52 13.33 9.84 7.72
C GLU A 52 12.51 8.69 7.12
N MET A 53 11.52 8.18 7.88
CA MET A 53 10.63 7.13 7.40
C MET A 53 9.58 7.67 6.44
N ARG A 54 9.20 8.95 6.51
CA ARG A 54 8.17 9.54 5.62
C ARG A 54 8.59 9.41 4.18
N LYS A 55 9.76 9.94 3.81
CA LYS A 55 10.26 9.87 2.44
C LYS A 55 10.40 8.42 1.98
N LYS A 56 10.97 7.56 2.83
CA LYS A 56 11.22 6.15 2.52
C LYS A 56 9.92 5.37 2.25
N VAL A 57 8.88 5.62 3.04
CA VAL A 57 7.56 5.01 2.88
C VAL A 57 6.86 5.56 1.64
N THR A 58 6.91 6.86 1.38
CA THR A 58 6.34 7.47 0.16
C THR A 58 7.01 6.90 -1.10
N ASP A 59 8.35 6.81 -1.13
CA ASP A 59 9.08 6.22 -2.25
C ASP A 59 8.70 4.75 -2.46
N ALA A 60 8.59 3.97 -1.36
CA ALA A 60 8.20 2.56 -1.42
C ALA A 60 6.75 2.38 -1.87
N MET A 61 5.82 3.24 -1.45
CA MET A 61 4.43 3.25 -1.92
C MET A 61 4.35 3.55 -3.41
N ASN A 62 5.09 4.54 -3.91
CA ASN A 62 5.15 4.83 -5.34
C ASN A 62 5.72 3.66 -6.14
N LEU A 63 6.72 2.96 -5.60
CA LEU A 63 7.24 1.74 -6.21
C LEU A 63 6.18 0.63 -6.26
N GLU A 64 5.46 0.36 -5.17
CA GLU A 64 4.38 -0.65 -5.16
C GLU A 64 3.30 -0.29 -6.19
N LEU A 65 2.82 0.95 -6.20
CA LEU A 65 1.80 1.45 -7.13
C LEU A 65 2.23 1.34 -8.59
N SER A 66 3.47 1.71 -8.89
CA SER A 66 4.05 1.57 -10.24
C SER A 66 4.04 0.11 -10.70
N ARG A 67 4.47 -0.82 -9.83
CA ARG A 67 4.53 -2.25 -10.15
C ARG A 67 3.15 -2.86 -10.39
N VAL A 68 2.20 -2.60 -9.50
CA VAL A 68 0.84 -3.15 -9.65
C VAL A 68 0.13 -2.59 -10.88
N ASN A 69 0.33 -1.31 -11.21
CA ASN A 69 -0.15 -0.72 -12.45
C ASN A 69 0.47 -1.38 -13.69
N SER A 70 1.80 -1.58 -13.70
CA SER A 70 2.46 -2.31 -14.78
C SER A 70 1.90 -3.72 -14.94
N LEU A 71 1.60 -4.43 -13.85
CA LEU A 71 1.06 -5.78 -13.90
C LEU A 71 -0.44 -5.85 -14.25
N GLY A 72 -1.18 -4.73 -14.28
CA GLY A 72 -2.63 -4.78 -14.53
C GLY A 72 -3.44 -5.18 -13.30
N ILE A 73 -2.91 -5.01 -12.08
CA ILE A 73 -3.52 -5.46 -10.83
C ILE A 73 -4.55 -4.44 -10.34
N ASP A 74 -5.75 -4.89 -9.97
CA ASP A 74 -6.87 -4.00 -9.61
C ASP A 74 -6.69 -3.29 -8.27
N PHE A 75 -6.07 -3.97 -7.30
CA PHE A 75 -6.02 -3.52 -5.91
C PHE A 75 -4.64 -3.63 -5.28
N LEU A 76 -4.27 -2.62 -4.49
CA LEU A 76 -3.12 -2.66 -3.59
C LEU A 76 -3.60 -2.62 -2.14
N VAL A 77 -3.46 -3.73 -1.42
CA VAL A 77 -3.82 -3.85 0.00
C VAL A 77 -2.65 -3.38 0.86
N LEU A 78 -2.93 -2.62 1.92
CA LEU A 78 -1.93 -2.24 2.92
C LEU A 78 -2.52 -2.15 4.33
N HIS A 79 -1.70 -2.43 5.33
CA HIS A 79 -1.97 -2.00 6.68
C HIS A 79 -1.66 -0.51 6.82
N PRO A 80 -2.49 0.29 7.53
CA PRO A 80 -2.23 1.72 7.73
C PRO A 80 -0.88 1.99 8.41
N GLY A 81 -0.48 1.11 9.33
CA GLY A 81 0.76 1.21 10.08
C GLY A 81 0.51 1.32 11.58
N SER A 82 1.39 2.05 12.27
CA SER A 82 1.42 2.15 13.72
C SER A 82 1.99 3.49 14.19
N TYR A 83 1.44 4.06 15.26
CA TYR A 83 1.83 5.38 15.77
C TYR A 83 3.14 5.37 16.57
N LYS A 84 3.66 4.19 16.95
CA LYS A 84 4.88 4.01 17.75
C LYS A 84 4.82 4.84 19.03
N ASP A 85 5.72 5.81 19.18
CA ASP A 85 5.82 6.67 20.36
C ASP A 85 5.06 8.00 20.20
N SER A 86 4.28 8.16 19.12
CA SER A 86 3.41 9.33 18.89
C SER A 86 1.96 9.09 19.33
N THR A 87 1.00 9.82 18.76
CA THR A 87 -0.42 9.65 19.07
C THR A 87 -1.16 9.00 17.90
N GLU A 88 -2.26 8.31 18.22
CA GLU A 88 -3.18 7.75 17.21
C GLU A 88 -3.66 8.83 16.22
N LYS A 89 -4.00 10.02 16.73
CA LYS A 89 -4.46 11.15 15.93
C LYS A 89 -3.39 11.62 14.94
N ASP A 90 -2.14 11.74 15.38
CA ASP A 90 -1.02 12.17 14.53
C ASP A 90 -0.72 11.13 13.46
N ALA A 91 -0.78 9.84 13.81
CA ALA A 91 -0.59 8.76 12.85
C ALA A 91 -1.69 8.74 11.79
N ILE A 92 -2.97 8.85 12.16
CA ILE A 92 -4.09 8.93 11.20
C ILE A 92 -3.90 10.10 10.23
N LYS A 93 -3.56 11.28 10.75
CA LYS A 93 -3.27 12.46 9.93
C LYS A 93 -2.11 12.19 8.97
N GLN A 94 -1.02 11.59 9.45
CA GLN A 94 0.14 11.30 8.62
C GLN A 94 -0.15 10.27 7.54
N ILE A 95 -0.90 9.21 7.87
CA ILE A 95 -1.32 8.20 6.91
C ILE A 95 -2.11 8.85 5.78
N SER A 96 -3.06 9.74 6.13
CA SER A 96 -3.84 10.51 5.16
C SER A 96 -2.95 11.33 4.24
N ILE A 97 -2.00 12.09 4.79
CA ILE A 97 -1.04 12.91 4.01
C ILE A 97 -0.22 12.05 3.04
N ILE A 98 0.27 10.89 3.48
CA ILE A 98 1.05 10.00 2.62
C ILE A 98 0.17 9.45 1.50
N LEU A 99 -1.04 8.95 1.83
CA LEU A 99 -1.97 8.42 0.84
C LEU A 99 -2.34 9.48 -0.20
N ASP A 100 -2.73 10.67 0.24
CA ASP A 100 -3.04 11.83 -0.61
C ASP A 100 -1.89 12.15 -1.59
N SER A 101 -0.64 12.04 -1.12
CA SER A 101 0.53 12.30 -1.96
C SER A 101 0.85 11.22 -3.01
N VAL A 102 0.43 9.96 -2.80
CA VAL A 102 0.78 8.84 -3.70
C VAL A 102 -0.38 8.36 -4.57
N LEU A 103 -1.62 8.61 -4.17
CA LEU A 103 -2.81 8.21 -4.92
C LEU A 103 -2.89 8.82 -6.33
N PRO A 104 -2.38 10.02 -6.63
CA PRO A 104 -2.31 10.49 -8.02
C PRO A 104 -1.51 9.57 -8.95
N ALA A 105 -0.56 8.79 -8.41
CA ALA A 105 0.22 7.81 -9.16
C ALA A 105 -0.45 6.42 -9.22
N SER A 106 -1.60 6.22 -8.58
CA SER A 106 -2.26 4.91 -8.49
C SER A 106 -2.94 4.48 -9.79
N GLY A 107 -3.16 5.39 -10.74
CA GLY A 107 -3.77 5.06 -12.02
C GLY A 107 -5.16 4.43 -11.85
N PHE A 108 -5.36 3.23 -12.38
CA PHE A 108 -6.61 2.48 -12.20
C PHE A 108 -6.60 1.58 -10.95
N THR A 109 -5.44 1.37 -10.32
CA THR A 109 -5.31 0.54 -9.12
C THR A 109 -5.95 1.26 -7.94
N LYS A 110 -6.84 0.57 -7.22
CA LYS A 110 -7.42 1.07 -5.97
C LYS A 110 -6.58 0.64 -4.77
N VAL A 111 -6.25 1.58 -3.90
CA VAL A 111 -5.62 1.27 -2.61
C VAL A 111 -6.71 0.83 -1.62
N LEU A 112 -6.48 -0.31 -0.97
CA LEU A 112 -7.36 -0.88 0.04
C LEU A 112 -6.66 -0.80 1.40
N ILE A 113 -7.29 -0.07 2.34
CA ILE A 113 -6.81 0.03 3.71
C ILE A 113 -7.38 -1.15 4.50
N GLU A 114 -6.50 -2.06 4.94
CA GLU A 114 -6.89 -3.26 5.65
C GLU A 114 -7.12 -3.00 7.15
N THR A 115 -8.17 -3.60 7.71
CA THR A 115 -8.39 -3.63 9.16
C THR A 115 -7.26 -4.40 9.87
N ALA A 116 -6.87 -3.95 11.06
CA ALA A 116 -5.85 -4.61 11.88
C ALA A 116 -6.44 -5.17 13.18
N ALA A 117 -5.76 -6.15 13.80
CA ALA A 117 -6.22 -6.75 15.06
C ALA A 117 -6.04 -5.85 16.30
N GLY A 118 -5.31 -4.73 16.19
CA GLY A 118 -5.09 -3.79 17.30
C GLY A 118 -3.93 -4.14 18.23
N GLN A 119 -2.97 -4.94 17.79
CA GLN A 119 -1.79 -5.24 18.59
C GLN A 119 -0.89 -4.01 18.75
N GLY A 120 -0.41 -3.76 19.97
CA GLY A 120 0.55 -2.69 20.26
C GLY A 120 0.00 -1.32 19.87
N SER A 121 0.75 -0.60 19.03
CA SER A 121 0.41 0.75 18.58
C SER A 121 -0.17 0.79 17.15
N THR A 122 -0.82 -0.28 16.69
CA THR A 122 -1.34 -0.37 15.31
C THR A 122 -2.55 0.53 15.08
N ILE A 123 -2.72 0.99 13.84
CA ILE A 123 -3.88 1.76 13.37
C ILE A 123 -4.73 0.86 12.46
N GLY A 124 -6.05 1.07 12.48
CA GLY A 124 -7.01 0.36 11.64
C GLY A 124 -7.76 -0.75 12.38
N TYR A 125 -7.71 -0.78 13.71
CA TYR A 125 -8.43 -1.77 14.53
C TYR A 125 -9.87 -1.36 14.84
N GLU A 126 -10.21 -0.09 14.65
CA GLU A 126 -11.58 0.40 14.72
C GLU A 126 -11.97 1.11 13.41
N PHE A 127 -13.22 0.96 12.98
CA PHE A 127 -13.71 1.62 11.77
C PHE A 127 -13.59 3.14 11.80
N ARG A 128 -13.68 3.78 12.98
CA ARG A 128 -13.48 5.23 13.13
C ARG A 128 -12.08 5.67 12.69
N GLN A 129 -11.07 4.82 12.85
CA GLN A 129 -9.70 5.13 12.43
C GLN A 129 -9.58 5.08 10.92
N LEU A 130 -10.21 4.07 10.30
CA LEU A 130 -10.27 3.96 8.85
C LEU A 130 -11.02 5.15 8.24
N SER A 131 -12.17 5.52 8.82
CA SER A 131 -12.90 6.75 8.43
C SER A 131 -12.00 7.97 8.53
N GLY A 132 -11.34 8.16 9.68
CA GLY A 132 -10.45 9.31 9.87
C GLY A 132 -9.29 9.39 8.88
N ILE A 133 -8.82 8.25 8.35
CA ILE A 133 -7.84 8.22 7.25
C ILE A 133 -8.51 8.61 5.92
N ILE A 134 -9.63 7.99 5.58
CA ILE A 134 -10.32 8.19 4.29
C ILE A 134 -10.81 9.63 4.17
N ASP A 135 -11.37 10.20 5.24
CA ASP A 135 -11.87 11.58 5.29
C ASP A 135 -10.73 12.62 5.16
N GLY A 136 -9.48 12.21 5.40
CA GLY A 136 -8.30 13.05 5.28
C GLY A 136 -7.62 13.02 3.92
N VAL A 137 -8.11 12.21 2.98
CA VAL A 137 -7.62 12.08 1.60
C VAL A 137 -8.57 12.82 0.67
N SER A 138 -8.03 13.65 -0.24
CA SER A 138 -8.81 14.51 -1.15
C SER A 138 -9.02 13.91 -2.55
#